data_AF-A0A950TXA9-F1
#
_entry.id   AF-A0A950TXA9-F1
#
_cell.length_a   1.000
_cell.length_b   1.000
_cell.length_c   1.000
_cell.angle_alpha   90.00
_cell.angle_beta   90.00
_cell.angle_gamma   90.00
#
_symmetry.space_group_name_H-M   'P 1'
#
loop_
_entity.id
_entity.type
_entity.pdbx_description
1 polymer ?
#
loop_
_entity_poly.entity_id
_entity_poly.type
_entity_poly.pdbx_seq_one_letter_code
_entity_poly.pdbx_strand_id
1 'polypeptide(L)'
;LLDAVVQRGKAHGVRTVMCDGEVIYHEGRFTRVDREAALAELHNHLQCALADDEVERRQLSKALLPHVKAFYRHYIDPERHDPFYRQSSRV
;
A
#
# COMPACT_ATOMS: atom_id res chain seq x y z
N LEU A 1 -17.74 19.97 -3.52
CA LEU A 1 -16.40 19.81 -4.14
C LEU A 1 -15.42 19.11 -3.20
N LEU A 2 -15.26 19.56 -1.96
CA LEU A 2 -14.40 18.91 -0.96
C LEU A 2 -14.68 17.40 -0.80
N ASP A 3 -15.94 17.02 -0.57
CA ASP A 3 -16.29 15.61 -0.39
C ASP A 3 -15.95 14.74 -1.61
N ALA A 4 -15.99 15.30 -2.82
CA ALA A 4 -15.60 14.57 -4.02
C ALA A 4 -14.10 14.28 -4.03
N VAL A 5 -13.28 15.24 -3.60
CA VAL A 5 -11.82 15.06 -3.47
C VAL A 5 -11.49 14.08 -2.35
N VAL A 6 -12.11 14.24 -1.18
CA VAL A 6 -11.85 13.40 0.00
C VAL A 6 -12.33 11.96 -0.19
N GLN A 7 -13.54 11.76 -0.73
CA GLN A 7 -14.17 10.43 -0.79
C GLN A 7 -13.88 9.68 -2.09
N ARG A 8 -13.65 10.40 -3.19
CA ARG A 8 -13.50 9.79 -4.52
C ARG A 8 -12.19 10.14 -5.22
N GLY A 9 -11.38 11.04 -4.67
CA GLY A 9 -10.05 11.34 -5.18
C GLY A 9 -9.20 10.07 -5.26
N LYS A 10 -8.47 9.92 -6.37
CA LYS A 10 -7.56 8.81 -6.61
C LYS A 10 -6.22 9.36 -7.05
N ALA A 11 -5.15 8.62 -6.77
CA ALA A 11 -3.80 8.99 -7.19
C ALA A 11 -3.70 9.28 -8.70
N HIS A 12 -4.42 8.51 -9.54
CA HIS A 12 -4.43 8.72 -10.99
C HIS A 12 -5.09 10.05 -11.43
N GLY A 13 -5.89 10.68 -10.57
CA GLY A 13 -6.50 11.99 -10.85
C GLY A 13 -5.54 13.16 -10.59
N VAL A 14 -4.36 12.91 -10.01
CA VAL A 14 -3.34 13.94 -9.77
C VAL A 14 -2.62 14.22 -11.08
N ARG A 15 -2.64 15.47 -11.54
CA ARG A 15 -1.93 15.91 -12.75
C ARG A 15 -0.51 16.40 -12.47
N THR A 16 -0.30 17.10 -11.36
CA THR A 16 0.99 17.71 -11.02
C THR A 16 1.24 17.63 -9.53
N VAL A 17 2.47 17.34 -9.11
CA VAL A 17 2.93 17.47 -7.72
C VAL A 17 4.15 18.39 -7.69
N MET A 18 4.17 19.31 -6.73
CA MET A 18 5.25 20.27 -6.52
C MET A 18 5.73 20.21 -5.08
N CYS A 19 7.05 20.26 -4.88
CA CYS A 19 7.68 20.36 -3.57
C CYS A 19 8.72 21.48 -3.63
N ASP A 20 8.67 22.42 -2.70
CA ASP A 20 9.59 23.58 -2.65
C ASP A 20 9.68 24.37 -3.97
N GLY A 21 8.54 24.58 -4.63
CA GLY A 21 8.49 25.27 -5.93
C GLY A 21 8.94 24.43 -7.14
N GLU A 22 9.46 23.22 -6.93
CA GLU A 22 9.88 22.33 -8.01
C GLU A 22 8.82 21.27 -8.34
N VAL A 23 8.50 21.12 -9.63
CA VAL A 23 7.58 20.08 -10.11
C VAL A 23 8.27 18.73 -10.13
N ILE A 24 7.80 17.80 -9.29
CA ILE A 24 8.36 16.45 -9.15
C ILE A 24 7.59 15.37 -9.91
N TYR A 25 6.35 15.69 -10.31
CA TYR A 25 5.50 14.81 -11.09
C TYR A 25 4.58 15.66 -11.98
N HIS A 26 4.45 15.28 -13.25
CA HIS A 26 3.57 15.94 -14.21
C HIS A 26 3.03 14.94 -15.23
N GLU A 27 1.71 14.91 -15.41
CA GLU A 27 0.99 14.14 -16.42
C GLU A 27 1.43 12.66 -16.51
N GLY A 28 1.49 11.99 -15.36
CA GLY A 28 1.87 10.57 -15.31
C GLY A 28 3.37 10.30 -15.23
N ARG A 29 4.21 11.33 -15.28
CA ARG A 29 5.67 11.18 -15.31
C ARG A 29 6.33 11.82 -14.09
N PHE A 30 7.26 11.09 -13.49
CA PHE A 30 8.14 11.64 -12.46
C PHE A 30 9.32 12.37 -13.12
N THR A 31 9.72 13.51 -12.55
CA THR A 31 10.83 14.30 -13.12
C THR A 31 12.20 13.87 -12.58
N ARG A 32 12.24 13.26 -11.38
CA ARG A 32 13.48 12.80 -10.73
C ARG A 32 13.64 11.28 -10.66
N VAL A 33 12.69 10.52 -11.19
CA VAL A 33 12.69 9.05 -11.09
C VAL A 33 12.46 8.46 -12.46
N ASP A 34 13.41 7.63 -12.91
CA ASP A 34 13.19 6.76 -14.05
C ASP A 34 12.31 5.58 -13.61
N ARG A 35 11.00 5.71 -13.89
CA ARG A 35 10.01 4.70 -13.51
C ARG A 35 10.23 3.38 -14.22
N GLU A 36 10.68 3.40 -15.47
CA GLU A 36 10.85 2.18 -16.25
C GLU A 36 12.06 1.39 -15.76
N ALA A 37 13.19 2.09 -15.54
CA ALA A 37 14.37 1.48 -14.95
C ALA A 37 14.08 0.91 -13.54
N ALA A 38 13.39 1.67 -12.68
CA ALA A 38 13.04 1.20 -11.34
C ALA A 38 12.13 -0.03 -11.35
N LEU A 39 11.17 -0.10 -12.29
CA LEU A 39 10.31 -1.28 -12.44
C LEU A 39 11.07 -2.48 -13.01
N ALA A 40 12.00 -2.26 -13.93
CA ALA A 40 12.85 -3.32 -14.47
C ALA A 40 13.78 -3.90 -13.39
N GLU A 41 14.39 -3.04 -12.57
CA GLU A 41 15.20 -3.44 -11.43
C GLU A 41 14.38 -4.26 -10.43
N LEU A 42 13.20 -3.76 -10.05
CA LEU A 42 12.29 -4.47 -9.16
C LEU A 42 11.88 -5.83 -9.72
N HIS A 43 11.59 -5.91 -11.02
CA HIS A 43 11.26 -7.17 -11.70
C HIS A 43 12.41 -8.18 -11.58
N ASN A 44 13.64 -7.75 -11.88
CA ASN A 44 14.81 -8.61 -11.81
C ASN A 44 15.05 -9.12 -10.38
N HIS A 45 14.93 -8.26 -9.38
CA HIS A 45 15.08 -8.67 -7.97
C HIS A 45 14.02 -9.69 -7.54
N LEU A 46 12.77 -9.53 -7.99
CA LEU A 46 11.68 -10.45 -7.66
C LEU A 46 11.78 -11.81 -8.39
N GLN A 47 12.58 -11.92 -9.44
CA GLN A 47 12.83 -13.19 -10.13
C GLN A 47 13.94 -14.03 -9.50
N CYS A 48 14.78 -13.44 -8.66
CA CYS A 48 15.84 -14.16 -7.97
C CYS A 48 15.26 -15.13 -6.93
N ALA A 49 15.98 -16.22 -6.68
CA ALA A 49 15.70 -17.06 -5.53
C ALA A 49 15.86 -16.21 -4.25
N LEU A 50 15.02 -16.48 -3.26
CA LEU A 50 15.11 -15.83 -1.95
C LEU A 50 16.49 -16.07 -1.36
N ALA A 51 17.11 -15.02 -0.82
CA ALA A 51 18.32 -15.15 -0.04
C ALA A 51 18.05 -15.91 1.27
N ASP A 52 19.09 -16.46 1.89
CA ASP A 52 18.97 -17.31 3.08
C ASP A 52 18.24 -16.60 4.23
N ASP A 53 18.52 -15.31 4.44
CA ASP A 53 17.85 -14.48 5.46
C ASP A 53 16.35 -14.26 5.15
N GLU A 54 15.99 -14.17 3.87
CA GLU A 54 14.60 -14.05 3.43
C GLU A 54 13.83 -15.35 3.61
N VAL A 55 14.50 -16.50 3.40
CA VAL A 55 13.94 -17.82 3.68
C VAL A 55 13.65 -17.97 5.18
N GLU A 56 14.61 -17.63 6.03
CA GLU A 56 14.44 -17.66 7.49
C GLU A 56 13.29 -16.74 7.94
N ARG A 57 13.24 -15.50 7.43
CA ARG A 57 12.16 -14.54 7.72
C ARG A 57 10.79 -15.06 7.30
N ARG A 58 10.71 -15.76 6.16
CA ARG A 58 9.47 -16.39 5.68
C ARG A 58 9.04 -17.53 6.58
N GLN A 59 9.97 -18.36 7.05
CA GLN A 59 9.68 -19.44 7.99
C GLN A 59 9.18 -18.89 9.33
N LEU A 60 9.88 -17.88 9.88
CA LEU A 60 9.47 -17.21 11.12
C LEU A 60 8.07 -16.59 10.98
N SER A 61 7.81 -15.90 9.87
CA SER A 61 6.50 -15.30 9.59
C SER A 61 5.39 -16.34 9.57
N LYS A 62 5.63 -17.51 8.95
CA LYS A 62 4.67 -18.63 8.96
C LYS A 62 4.47 -19.20 10.35
N ALA A 63 5.53 -19.32 11.15
CA ALA A 63 5.46 -19.82 12.53
C ALA A 63 4.71 -18.86 13.46
N LEU A 64 4.84 -17.55 13.25
CA LEU A 64 4.15 -16.53 14.06
C LEU A 64 2.67 -16.36 13.71
N LEU A 65 2.28 -16.63 12.45
CA LEU A 65 0.93 -16.37 11.95
C LEU A 65 -0.20 -17.00 12.79
N PRO A 66 -0.10 -18.25 13.30
CA PRO A 66 -1.11 -18.82 14.18
C PRO A 66 -1.30 -18.03 15.48
N HIS A 67 -0.20 -17.52 16.07
CA HIS A 67 -0.24 -16.74 17.30
C HIS A 67 -0.88 -15.37 17.08
N VAL A 68 -0.54 -14.71 15.97
CA VAL A 68 -1.18 -13.45 15.57
C VAL A 68 -2.69 -13.65 15.35
N LYS A 69 -3.09 -14.71 14.64
CA LYS A 69 -4.51 -15.04 14.46
C LYS A 69 -5.23 -15.34 15.77
N ALA A 70 -4.57 -16.03 16.71
CA ALA A 70 -5.14 -16.30 18.03
C ALA A 70 -5.32 -15.01 18.83
N PHE A 71 -4.33 -14.13 18.82
CA PHE A 71 -4.39 -12.82 19.46
C PHE A 71 -5.55 -11.96 18.93
N TYR A 72 -5.76 -11.93 17.61
CA TYR A 72 -6.82 -11.13 16.98
C TYR A 72 -8.19 -11.83 16.87
N ARG A 73 -8.35 -13.05 17.40
CA ARG A 73 -9.57 -13.89 17.19
C ARG A 73 -10.89 -13.18 17.51
N HIS A 74 -10.88 -12.28 18.47
CA HIS A 74 -12.07 -11.54 18.93
C HIS A 74 -11.87 -10.02 18.88
N TYR A 75 -10.93 -9.54 18.07
CA TYR A 75 -10.62 -8.11 17.98
C TYR A 75 -11.72 -7.31 17.28
N ILE A 76 -12.42 -7.93 16.32
CA ILE A 76 -13.58 -7.35 15.64
C ILE A 76 -14.79 -8.23 15.96
N ASP A 77 -15.86 -7.60 16.41
CA ASP A 77 -17.17 -8.24 16.56
C ASP A 77 -17.94 -8.10 15.23
N PRO A 78 -18.12 -9.18 14.45
CA PRO A 78 -18.80 -9.11 13.15
C PRO A 78 -20.28 -8.75 13.27
N GLU A 79 -20.92 -9.00 14.42
CA GLU A 79 -22.33 -8.63 14.68
C GLU A 79 -22.47 -7.13 14.98
N ARG A 80 -21.36 -6.49 15.41
CA ARG A 80 -21.29 -5.08 15.79
C ARG A 80 -20.55 -4.31 14.72
N HIS A 81 -21.12 -4.28 13.51
CA HIS A 81 -20.54 -3.64 12.34
C HIS A 81 -20.68 -2.09 12.40
N ASP A 82 -20.10 -1.46 13.42
CA ASP A 82 -20.06 -0.01 13.56
C ASP A 82 -18.72 0.54 13.07
N PRO A 83 -18.65 1.12 11.86
CA PRO A 83 -17.39 1.64 11.34
C PRO A 83 -16.98 2.91 12.09
N PHE A 84 -15.67 3.10 12.26
CA PHE A 84 -15.15 4.38 12.74
C PHE A 84 -15.50 5.54 11.79
N TYR A 85 -15.49 5.29 10.48
CA TYR A 85 -15.98 6.21 9.45
C TYR A 85 -17.21 5.63 8.76
N ARG A 86 -18.38 6.27 8.91
CA ARG A 86 -19.63 5.83 8.26
C ARG A 86 -19.53 5.58 6.76
N GLN A 87 -18.69 6.34 6.06
CA GLN A 87 -18.50 6.19 4.61
C GLN A 87 -17.70 4.95 4.22
N SER A 88 -16.94 4.36 5.15
CA SER A 88 -16.12 3.18 4.93
C SER A 88 -16.86 1.87 5.16
N SER A 89 -18.05 1.89 5.79
CA SER A 89 -18.98 0.77 5.72
C SER A 89 -19.93 0.96 4.54
N ARG A 90 -19.98 0.00 3.63
CA ARG A 90 -21.19 -0.19 2.82
C ARG A 90 -22.16 -0.99 3.66
N VAL A 91 -23.36 -0.45 3.88
CA VAL A 91 -24.55 -1.31 4.04
C VAL A 91 -24.86 -1.90 2.67
#